data_AF-A0A4S0IGY1-F1
#
_entry.id   AF-A0A4S0IGY1-F1
#
_cell.length_a   1.000
_cell.length_b   1.000
_cell.length_c   1.000
_cell.angle_alpha   90.00
_cell.angle_beta   90.00
_cell.angle_gamma   90.00
#
_symmetry.space_group_name_H-M   'P 1'
#
loop_
_entity.id
_entity.type
_entity.pdbx_description
1 polymer ?
#
loop_
_entity_poly.entity_id
_entity_poly.type
_entity_poly.pdbx_seq_one_letter_code
_entity_poly.pdbx_strand_id
1 'polypeptide(L)'
;WKLNSGWFSFQKRWNKIIKRAEMPNLHIHDLRHTFASWLIQAGTPEKTAQDLMGHKTSSMTQRYSHLNMKALRRAVEQMEADTL
;
A
#
# COMPACT_ATOMS: atom_id res chain seq x y z
N TRP A 1 -7.09 4.00 35.48
CA TRP A 1 -6.89 4.45 34.09
C TRP A 1 -5.51 5.13 33.97
N LYS A 2 -4.48 4.40 33.51
CA LYS A 2 -3.19 5.00 33.17
C LYS A 2 -3.22 5.39 31.69
N LEU A 3 -3.09 6.68 31.39
CA LEU A 3 -2.93 7.16 30.02
C LEU A 3 -1.70 6.47 29.41
N ASN A 4 -1.89 5.83 28.26
CA ASN A 4 -0.88 5.05 27.57
C ASN A 4 0.18 6.00 26.98
N SER A 5 1.22 6.31 27.78
CA SER A 5 2.28 7.27 27.49
C SER A 5 3.01 7.03 26.16
N GLY A 6 3.00 5.77 25.68
CA GLY A 6 3.58 5.39 24.39
C GLY A 6 2.92 6.08 23.19
N TRP A 7 1.60 6.23 23.18
CA TRP A 7 0.87 6.78 22.02
C TRP A 7 1.13 8.28 21.84
N PHE A 8 1.13 9.04 22.94
CA PHE A 8 1.51 10.46 22.93
C PHE A 8 2.97 10.65 22.46
N SER A 9 3.87 9.73 22.81
CA SER A 9 5.27 9.78 22.36
C SER A 9 5.43 9.53 20.85
N PHE A 10 4.57 8.70 20.27
CA PHE A 10 4.56 8.42 18.83
C PHE A 10 4.06 9.64 18.05
N GLN A 11 2.89 10.16 18.44
CA GLN A 11 2.30 11.33 17.77
C GLN A 11 3.22 12.55 17.79
N LYS A 12 3.89 12.81 18.92
CA LYS A 12 4.86 13.92 19.03
C LYS A 12 6.03 13.76 18.06
N ARG A 13 6.56 12.54 17.92
CA ARG A 13 7.65 12.24 16.97
C ARG A 13 7.17 12.33 15.53
N TRP A 14 6.00 11.79 15.23
CA TRP A 14 5.37 11.84 13.91
C TRP A 14 5.14 13.30 13.45
N ASN A 15 4.57 14.15 14.31
CA ASN A 15 4.37 15.57 14.01
C ASN A 15 5.69 16.31 13.72
N LYS A 16 6.78 15.95 14.39
CA LYS A 16 8.11 16.53 14.12
C LYS A 16 8.63 16.12 12.72
N ILE A 17 8.40 14.86 12.33
CA ILE A 17 8.80 14.34 11.01
C ILE A 17 7.98 15.04 9.92
N ILE A 18 6.65 15.08 10.05
CA ILE A 18 5.75 15.75 9.10
C ILE A 18 6.14 17.22 8.92
N LYS A 19 6.39 17.94 10.03
CA LYS A 19 6.79 19.35 9.97
C LYS A 19 8.10 19.54 9.20
N ARG A 20 9.07 18.64 9.37
CA ARG A 20 10.35 18.67 8.65
C ARG A 20 10.20 18.28 7.17
N ALA A 21 9.24 17.40 6.86
CA ALA A 21 8.93 17.00 5.49
C ALA A 21 8.03 18.00 4.75
N GLU A 22 7.52 19.04 5.44
CA GLU A 22 6.60 20.05 4.90
C GLU A 22 5.27 19.44 4.37
N MET A 23 4.82 18.32 4.95
CA MET A 23 3.63 17.58 4.51
C MET A 23 2.56 17.48 5.62
N PRO A 24 1.96 18.59 6.07
CA PRO A 24 1.12 18.65 7.28
C PRO A 24 -0.08 17.69 7.31
N ASN A 25 -0.55 17.26 6.13
CA ASN A 25 -1.72 16.39 5.98
C ASN A 25 -1.36 14.90 5.76
N LEU A 26 -0.09 14.53 5.84
CA LEU A 26 0.35 13.15 5.65
C LEU A 26 0.13 12.33 6.94
N HIS A 27 -0.71 11.31 6.86
CA HIS A 27 -0.92 10.37 7.96
C HIS A 27 0.01 9.17 7.83
N ILE A 28 0.32 8.52 8.95
CA ILE A 28 1.17 7.32 8.95
C ILE A 28 0.58 6.19 8.08
N HIS A 29 -0.75 6.10 8.01
CA HIS A 29 -1.45 5.12 7.17
C HIS A 29 -1.32 5.42 5.67
N ASP A 30 -1.09 6.67 5.28
CA ASP A 30 -0.89 7.02 3.88
C ASP A 30 0.40 6.38 3.33
N LEU A 31 1.45 6.26 4.15
CA LEU A 31 2.67 5.53 3.77
C LEU A 31 2.37 4.06 3.44
N ARG A 32 1.47 3.43 4.20
CA ARG A 32 1.03 2.06 3.93
C ARG A 32 0.21 1.98 2.64
N HIS A 33 -0.64 2.96 2.37
CA HIS A 33 -1.38 3.07 1.11
C HIS A 33 -0.42 3.24 -0.09
N THR A 34 0.63 4.05 0.05
CA THR A 34 1.67 4.24 -0.97
C THR A 34 2.44 2.95 -1.23
N PHE A 35 2.87 2.25 -0.17
CA PHE A 35 3.57 0.98 -0.30
C PHE A 35 2.73 -0.07 -1.04
N ALA A 36 1.45 -0.21 -0.69
CA ALA A 36 0.52 -1.10 -1.38
C ALA A 36 0.39 -0.76 -2.87
N SER A 37 0.23 0.53 -3.17
CA SER A 37 0.09 1.03 -4.53
C SER A 37 1.32 0.73 -5.38
N TRP A 38 2.52 0.86 -4.82
CA TRP A 38 3.76 0.54 -5.50
C TRP A 38 3.94 -0.95 -5.76
N LEU A 39 3.60 -1.82 -4.80
CA LEU A 39 3.65 -3.27 -5.00
C LEU A 39 2.77 -3.70 -6.18
N ILE A 40 1.53 -3.22 -6.22
CA ILE A 40 0.60 -3.56 -7.30
C ILE A 40 1.06 -2.99 -8.64
N GLN A 41 1.55 -1.75 -8.69
CA GLN A 41 2.10 -1.16 -9.91
C GLN A 41 3.36 -1.87 -10.42
N ALA A 42 4.18 -2.43 -9.52
CA ALA A 42 5.32 -3.27 -9.87
C ALA A 42 4.91 -4.64 -10.44
N GLY A 43 3.61 -4.96 -10.46
CA GLY A 43 3.08 -6.24 -10.92
C GLY A 43 3.19 -7.36 -9.88
N THR A 44 3.39 -7.02 -8.61
CA THR A 44 3.41 -8.00 -7.52
C THR A 44 2.03 -8.67 -7.43
N PRO A 45 1.96 -10.02 -7.34
CA PRO A 45 0.69 -10.71 -7.16
C PRO A 45 -0.06 -10.20 -5.92
N GLU A 46 -1.38 -10.07 -6.03
CA GLU A 46 -2.21 -9.49 -4.97
C GLU A 46 -2.07 -10.23 -3.64
N LYS A 47 -1.95 -11.57 -3.70
CA LYS A 47 -1.74 -12.41 -2.53
C LYS A 47 -0.41 -12.11 -1.83
N THR A 48 0.67 -11.95 -2.58
CA THR A 48 1.98 -11.56 -2.04
C THR A 48 1.93 -10.17 -1.41
N ALA A 49 1.26 -9.21 -2.06
CA ALA A 49 1.07 -7.88 -1.50
C ALA A 49 0.23 -7.92 -0.20
N GLN A 50 -0.80 -8.77 -0.14
CA GLN A 50 -1.61 -8.99 1.06
C GLN A 50 -0.74 -9.49 2.23
N ASP A 51 0.13 -10.47 1.99
CA ASP A 51 0.97 -11.08 3.01
C ASP A 51 2.05 -10.11 3.49
N LEU A 52 2.71 -9.37 2.59
CA LEU A 52 3.69 -8.33 2.93
C LEU A 52 3.10 -7.21 3.79
N MET A 53 1.83 -6.86 3.55
CA MET A 53 1.13 -5.87 4.35
C MET A 53 0.58 -6.47 5.66
N GLY A 54 0.39 -7.78 5.75
CA GLY A 54 -0.31 -8.41 6.88
C GLY A 54 -1.82 -8.13 6.86
N HIS A 55 -2.43 -8.04 5.68
CA HIS A 55 -3.88 -7.87 5.56
C HIS A 55 -4.62 -9.18 5.88
N LYS A 56 -5.54 -9.12 6.83
CA LYS A 56 -6.34 -10.27 7.25
C LYS A 56 -7.32 -10.73 6.15
N THR A 57 -7.84 -9.81 5.34
CA THR A 57 -8.81 -10.10 4.28
C THR A 57 -8.32 -9.57 2.93
N SER A 58 -8.66 -10.28 1.86
CA SER A 58 -8.31 -9.90 0.49
C SER A 58 -8.92 -8.54 0.10
N SER A 59 -10.13 -8.23 0.61
CA SER A 59 -10.80 -6.94 0.40
C SER A 59 -9.95 -5.71 0.77
N MET A 60 -9.05 -5.83 1.77
CA MET A 60 -8.14 -4.73 2.14
C MET A 60 -7.09 -4.45 1.04
N THR A 61 -6.69 -5.47 0.29
CA THR A 61 -5.71 -5.36 -0.81
C THR A 61 -6.40 -5.05 -2.14
N GLN A 62 -7.63 -5.54 -2.36
CA GLN A 62 -8.40 -5.27 -3.58
C GLN A 62 -8.61 -3.77 -3.86
N ARG A 63 -8.53 -2.92 -2.83
CA ARG A 63 -8.56 -1.45 -3.00
C ARG A 63 -7.53 -0.95 -4.03
N TYR A 64 -6.42 -1.65 -4.23
CA TYR A 64 -5.34 -1.24 -5.13
C TYR A 64 -5.29 -2.01 -6.45
N SER A 65 -6.15 -3.02 -6.65
CA SER A 65 -6.09 -3.92 -7.82
C SER A 65 -6.18 -3.19 -9.16
N HIS A 66 -6.94 -2.09 -9.19
CA HIS A 66 -7.10 -1.21 -10.36
C HIS A 66 -5.79 -0.57 -10.86
N LEU A 67 -4.74 -0.51 -10.02
CA LEU A 67 -3.43 0.02 -10.41
C LEU A 67 -2.62 -0.95 -11.28
N ASN A 68 -3.09 -2.20 -11.44
CA ASN A 68 -2.41 -3.23 -12.20
C ASN A 68 -2.77 -3.26 -13.70
N MET A 69 -3.01 -2.10 -14.31
CA MET A 69 -3.35 -2.01 -15.73
C MET A 69 -2.28 -2.61 -16.65
N LYS A 70 -1.01 -2.58 -16.22
CA LYS A 70 0.10 -3.21 -16.96
C LYS A 70 0.00 -4.74 -16.96
N ALA A 71 -0.39 -5.38 -15.86
CA ALA A 71 -0.58 -6.83 -15.88
C ALA A 71 -1.79 -7.25 -16.72
N LEU A 72 -2.87 -6.45 -16.73
CA LEU A 72 -4.01 -6.72 -17.61
C LEU A 72 -3.61 -6.73 -19.08
N ARG A 73 -2.81 -5.74 -19.52
CA ARG A 73 -2.29 -5.70 -20.90
C ARG A 73 -1.42 -6.92 -21.22
N ARG A 74 -0.46 -7.25 -20.35
CA ARG A 74 0.41 -8.43 -20.54
C ARG A 74 -0.38 -9.73 -20.62
N ALA A 75 -1.45 -9.87 -19.84
CA ALA A 75 -2.28 -11.08 -19.88
C ALA A 75 -2.97 -11.25 -21.23
N VAL A 76 -3.46 -10.15 -21.84
CA VAL A 76 -4.05 -10.17 -23.18
C VAL A 76 -2.98 -10.49 -24.23
N GLU A 77 -1.84 -9.80 -24.18
CA GLU A 77 -0.71 -10.05 -25.10
C GLU A 77 -0.23 -11.51 -25.07
N GLN A 78 -0.18 -12.12 -23.88
CA GLN A 78 0.21 -13.53 -23.73
C GLN A 78 -0.83 -14.47 -24.34
N MET A 79 -2.13 -14.21 -24.16
CA MET A 79 -3.19 -15.02 -24.78
C MET A 79 -3.15 -14.95 -26.30
N GLU A 80 -2.90 -13.76 -26.87
CA GLU A 80 -2.77 -13.59 -28.32
C GLU A 80 -1.54 -14.33 -28.87
N ALA A 81 -0.41 -14.29 -28.15
CA ALA A 81 0.80 -15.02 -28.53
C ALA A 81 0.64 -16.55 -28.47
N ASP A 82 -0.12 -17.07 -27.51
CA ASP A 82 -0.35 -18.52 -27.37
C ASP A 82 -1.34 -19.08 -28.41
N THR A 83 -2.09 -18.21 -29.12
CA THR A 83 -3.11 -18.60 -30.11
C THR A 83 -2.56 -18.62 -31.55
N LEU A 84 -1.34 -18.13 -31.78
CA LEU A 84 -0.63 -18.11 -33.07
C LEU A 84 0.44 -19.20 -33.14
#